data_AF-A0A5C5WI38-F1
#
_entry.id   AF-A0A5C5WI38-F1
#
_cell.length_a   1.000
_cell.length_b   1.000
_cell.length_c   1.000
_cell.angle_alpha   90.00
_cell.angle_beta   90.00
_cell.angle_gamma   90.00
#
_symmetry.space_group_name_H-M   'P 1'
#
loop_
_entity.id
_entity.type
_entity.pdbx_description
1 polymer ?
#
loop_
_entity_poly.entity_id
_entity_poly.type
_entity_poly.pdbx_seq_one_letter_code
_entity_poly.pdbx_strand_id
1 'polypeptide(L)'
;MLQSFLRLFSSPQPPRKIESGLPNVTLYAKVPKPVDLHAPQATPKTQSRGLLQNQPQPVPHVPTVSTHRQRLLSMKLEHTRICSPRRAERLAELGIETAGDLANCDPDRIAKKFGSPKKAAHILRQYRRAVRLAASVPGMMPRDAMLLVCIHRRSVRGLAHEKPVVLHRDLERFAESSTGQSQLRGRRLPSVRRLKRWIEHCESMYVRHAAQARVA
;
A
#
# COMPACT_ATOMS: atom_id res chain seq x y z
N MET A 1 -16.19 48.27 -34.80
CA MET A 1 -17.40 47.49 -34.48
C MET A 1 -16.99 46.25 -33.69
N LEU A 2 -17.37 46.22 -32.41
CA LEU A 2 -17.41 45.09 -31.44
C LEU A 2 -16.11 44.34 -31.06
N GLN A 3 -15.40 44.87 -30.07
CA GLN A 3 -14.63 44.10 -29.10
C GLN A 3 -14.99 44.64 -27.71
N SER A 4 -15.95 44.01 -27.03
CA SER A 4 -16.32 44.25 -25.63
C SER A 4 -17.25 43.13 -25.15
N PHE A 5 -17.33 42.94 -23.82
CA PHE A 5 -18.12 41.96 -23.06
C PHE A 5 -17.43 40.57 -22.99
N LEU A 6 -16.85 40.11 -21.87
CA LEU A 6 -17.29 40.17 -20.48
C LEU A 6 -16.06 40.10 -19.53
N ARG A 7 -15.80 41.18 -18.79
CA ARG A 7 -15.07 41.14 -17.51
C ARG A 7 -16.03 41.68 -16.46
N LEU A 8 -16.75 40.81 -15.76
CA LEU A 8 -17.60 41.20 -14.64
C LEU A 8 -17.46 40.18 -13.51
N PHE A 9 -17.00 40.72 -12.37
CA PHE A 9 -17.03 40.21 -11.00
C PHE A 9 -16.02 39.13 -10.59
N SER A 10 -14.79 39.58 -10.31
CA SER A 10 -13.98 39.00 -9.24
C SER A 10 -13.50 40.14 -8.34
N SER A 11 -14.23 40.41 -7.27
CA SER A 11 -13.75 41.31 -6.20
C SER A 11 -12.70 40.55 -5.36
N PRO A 12 -11.51 41.12 -5.10
CA PRO A 12 -10.54 40.50 -4.22
C PRO A 12 -11.02 40.61 -2.76
N GLN A 13 -11.34 39.46 -2.16
CA GLN A 13 -11.65 39.39 -0.73
C GLN A 13 -10.33 39.42 0.07
N PRO A 14 -10.18 40.31 1.08
CA PRO A 14 -8.96 40.37 1.88
C PRO A 14 -8.77 39.08 2.72
N PRO A 15 -7.52 38.67 3.01
CA PRO A 15 -7.24 37.44 3.72
C PRO A 15 -7.82 37.46 5.15
N ARG A 16 -8.68 36.49 5.45
CA ARG A 16 -9.18 36.26 6.81
C ARG A 16 -8.05 35.72 7.68
N LYS A 17 -7.77 36.42 8.78
CA LYS A 17 -6.84 35.93 9.82
C LYS A 17 -7.44 34.67 10.45
N ILE A 18 -6.67 33.58 10.45
CA ILE A 18 -7.01 32.36 11.18
C ILE A 18 -6.65 32.62 12.65
N GLU A 19 -7.67 32.81 13.49
CA GLU A 19 -7.47 32.84 14.93
C GLU A 19 -6.99 31.45 15.38
N SER A 20 -5.74 31.40 15.82
CA SER A 20 -5.10 30.21 16.37
C SER A 20 -5.56 30.00 17.81
N GLY A 21 -6.84 29.63 17.95
CA GLY A 21 -7.45 29.24 19.21
C GLY A 21 -7.68 27.73 19.27
N LEU A 22 -6.61 26.93 19.28
CA LEU A 22 -6.70 25.53 19.70
C LEU A 22 -5.84 25.34 20.94
N PRO A 23 -6.40 24.86 22.07
CA PRO A 23 -5.63 24.57 23.26
C PRO A 23 -4.63 23.46 22.96
N ASN A 24 -3.39 23.62 23.45
CA ASN A 24 -2.34 22.61 23.40
C ASN A 24 -2.88 21.27 23.95
N VAL A 25 -3.16 20.32 23.06
CA VAL A 25 -3.50 18.95 23.44
C VAL A 25 -2.21 18.22 23.79
N THR A 26 -1.85 18.24 25.07
CA THR A 26 -0.74 17.45 25.61
C THR A 26 -1.22 16.00 25.76
N LEU A 27 -0.76 15.11 24.87
CA LEU A 27 -0.98 13.67 25.00
C LEU A 27 -0.03 13.10 26.06
N TYR A 28 -0.53 12.88 27.28
CA TYR A 28 0.23 12.13 28.29
C TYR A 28 0.13 10.63 28.01
N ALA A 29 1.21 10.04 27.52
CA ALA A 29 1.37 8.59 27.49
C ALA A 29 1.65 8.10 28.93
N LYS A 30 0.73 7.30 29.50
CA LYS A 30 0.89 6.66 30.80
C LYS A 30 1.95 5.54 30.70
N VAL A 31 3.16 5.82 31.15
CA VAL A 31 4.23 4.82 31.30
C VAL A 31 3.98 4.04 32.60
N PRO A 32 3.79 2.71 32.57
CA PRO A 32 3.69 1.92 33.80
C PRO A 32 5.05 1.87 34.52
N LYS A 33 5.04 2.14 35.83
CA LYS A 33 6.22 2.10 36.70
C LYS A 33 6.77 0.67 36.80
N PRO A 34 8.10 0.49 36.81
CA PRO A 34 8.71 -0.80 37.08
C PRO A 34 8.46 -1.21 38.54
N VAL A 35 8.15 -2.49 38.74
CA VAL A 35 7.93 -3.11 40.05
C VAL A 35 9.28 -3.38 40.68
N ASP A 36 9.54 -2.76 41.83
CA ASP A 36 10.70 -3.04 42.67
C ASP A 36 10.57 -4.45 43.27
N LEU A 37 11.53 -5.33 43.00
CA LEU A 37 11.67 -6.62 43.68
C LEU A 37 12.87 -6.53 44.63
N HIS A 38 12.58 -6.34 45.91
CA HIS A 38 13.51 -6.63 47.00
C HIS A 38 13.21 -8.04 47.56
N ALA A 39 14.30 -8.74 47.91
CA ALA A 39 14.52 -10.12 48.40
C ALA A 39 13.65 -10.56 49.61
N PRO A 40 13.66 -11.83 50.15
CA PRO A 40 14.74 -12.84 50.09
C PRO A 40 14.38 -14.37 50.05
N GLN A 41 15.42 -15.17 49.75
CA GLN A 41 15.76 -16.56 50.18
C GLN A 41 14.70 -17.69 50.30
N ALA A 42 14.97 -18.85 49.66
CA ALA A 42 15.06 -20.18 50.32
C ALA A 42 15.38 -21.33 49.32
N THR A 43 16.13 -22.31 49.81
CA THR A 43 16.72 -23.53 49.21
C THR A 43 15.76 -24.50 48.49
N PRO A 44 16.21 -25.28 47.48
CA PRO A 44 15.40 -26.35 46.89
C PRO A 44 15.48 -27.64 47.71
N LYS A 45 14.33 -28.12 48.22
CA LYS A 45 14.14 -29.49 48.69
C LYS A 45 13.61 -30.35 47.54
N THR A 46 14.43 -31.32 47.15
CA THR A 46 14.07 -32.49 46.35
C THR A 46 12.97 -33.29 47.05
N GLN A 47 11.85 -33.55 46.37
CA GLN A 47 11.09 -34.80 46.55
C GLN A 47 10.01 -35.01 45.47
N SER A 48 10.03 -36.25 44.95
CA SER A 48 8.91 -37.06 44.47
C SER A 48 8.04 -36.57 43.29
N ARG A 49 8.48 -37.01 42.10
CA ARG A 49 7.79 -38.00 41.24
C ARG A 49 6.27 -38.12 41.45
N GLY A 50 5.51 -37.32 40.69
CA GLY A 50 4.08 -37.50 40.44
C GLY A 50 3.84 -37.42 38.93
N LEU A 51 3.31 -38.51 38.36
CA LEU A 51 2.92 -38.63 36.95
C LEU A 51 1.82 -37.60 36.63
N LEU A 52 2.19 -36.51 35.96
CA LEU A 52 1.25 -35.60 35.33
C LEU A 52 1.26 -35.86 33.82
N GLN A 53 0.26 -36.62 33.42
CA GLN A 53 -0.49 -36.55 32.17
C GLN A 53 -0.04 -35.42 31.22
N ASN A 54 0.59 -35.80 30.11
CA ASN A 54 0.89 -34.93 28.97
C ASN A 54 -0.41 -34.43 28.33
N GLN A 55 -1.05 -33.41 28.91
CA GLN A 55 -1.90 -32.52 28.14
C GLN A 55 -1.00 -31.51 27.43
N PRO A 56 -1.04 -31.40 26.10
CA PRO A 56 -0.35 -30.32 25.41
C PRO A 56 -0.94 -29.00 25.90
N GLN A 57 -0.14 -28.25 26.67
CA GLN A 57 -0.43 -26.88 27.06
C GLN A 57 -0.79 -26.08 25.80
N PRO A 58 -1.89 -25.30 25.78
CA PRO A 58 -2.16 -24.40 24.67
C PRO A 58 -1.02 -23.38 24.62
N VAL A 59 -0.16 -23.52 23.61
CA VAL A 59 0.90 -22.56 23.33
C VAL A 59 0.26 -21.16 23.24
N PRO A 60 0.71 -20.18 24.02
CA PRO A 60 0.21 -18.82 23.90
C PRO A 60 0.43 -18.39 22.44
N HIS A 61 -0.66 -18.16 21.72
CA HIS A 61 -0.61 -17.66 20.34
C HIS A 61 0.03 -16.27 20.38
N VAL A 62 1.35 -16.21 20.20
CA VAL A 62 2.03 -14.96 19.87
C VAL A 62 1.40 -14.49 18.56
N PRO A 63 0.74 -13.32 18.50
CA PRO A 63 0.13 -12.86 17.26
C PRO A 63 1.25 -12.65 16.24
N THR A 64 1.40 -13.60 15.31
CA THR A 64 2.35 -13.51 14.21
C THR A 64 1.99 -12.27 13.41
N VAL A 65 2.88 -11.27 13.40
CA VAL A 65 2.67 -10.05 12.62
C VAL A 65 2.51 -10.48 11.17
N SER A 66 1.32 -10.26 10.60
CA SER A 66 1.02 -10.69 9.24
C SER A 66 2.04 -10.12 8.26
N THR A 67 2.50 -10.95 7.32
CA THR A 67 3.46 -10.51 6.30
C THR A 67 2.87 -9.36 5.49
N HIS A 68 3.71 -8.47 4.95
CA HIS A 68 3.26 -7.36 4.08
C HIS A 68 2.32 -7.85 2.98
N ARG A 69 2.70 -8.95 2.33
CA ARG A 69 1.91 -9.57 1.27
C ARG A 69 0.52 -9.98 1.76
N GLN A 70 0.44 -10.69 2.88
CA GLN A 70 -0.84 -11.17 3.42
C GLN A 70 -1.78 -10.00 3.73
N ARG A 71 -1.26 -8.97 4.40
CA ARG A 71 -2.02 -7.75 4.74
C ARG A 71 -2.52 -7.00 3.51
N LEU A 72 -1.68 -6.92 2.47
CA LEU A 72 -2.04 -6.22 1.25
C LEU A 72 -3.11 -6.98 0.46
N LEU A 73 -3.00 -8.30 0.34
CA LEU A 73 -3.98 -9.11 -0.38
C LEU A 73 -5.33 -9.19 0.35
N SER A 74 -5.35 -9.14 1.68
CA SER A 74 -6.60 -9.07 2.46
C SER A 74 -7.23 -7.67 2.50
N MET A 75 -6.58 -6.64 1.94
CA MET A 75 -7.08 -5.26 1.95
C MET A 75 -8.31 -5.12 1.06
N LYS A 76 -9.39 -4.50 1.56
CA LYS A 76 -10.55 -4.16 0.73
C LYS A 76 -10.15 -3.24 -0.41
N LEU A 77 -10.77 -3.44 -1.57
CA LEU A 77 -10.42 -2.75 -2.81
C LEU A 77 -10.55 -1.23 -2.70
N GLU A 78 -11.53 -0.73 -1.96
CA GLU A 78 -11.72 0.69 -1.66
C GLU A 78 -10.49 1.35 -1.00
N HIS A 79 -9.85 0.65 -0.04
CA HIS A 79 -8.69 1.16 0.70
C HIS A 79 -7.42 1.13 -0.14
N THR A 80 -7.36 0.30 -1.19
CA THR A 80 -6.22 0.27 -2.10
C THR A 80 -6.09 1.56 -2.92
N ARG A 81 -7.20 2.29 -3.11
CA ARG A 81 -7.30 3.56 -3.85
C ARG A 81 -6.75 3.52 -5.29
N ILE A 82 -6.79 2.34 -5.94
CA ILE A 82 -6.37 2.17 -7.35
C ILE A 82 -7.45 2.60 -8.34
N CYS A 83 -8.72 2.51 -7.93
CA CYS A 83 -9.89 2.88 -8.70
C CYS A 83 -10.77 3.86 -7.92
N SER A 84 -11.79 4.42 -8.58
CA SER A 84 -12.80 5.25 -7.93
C SER A 84 -13.68 4.42 -6.99
N PRO A 85 -14.29 5.00 -5.94
CA PRO A 85 -15.22 4.31 -5.03
C PRO A 85 -16.33 3.57 -5.77
N ARG A 86 -17.05 4.27 -6.68
CA ARG A 86 -18.06 3.66 -7.56
C ARG A 86 -17.57 2.45 -8.37
N ARG A 87 -16.28 2.43 -8.74
CA ARG A 87 -15.71 1.29 -9.47
C ARG A 87 -15.35 0.15 -8.51
N ALA A 88 -14.93 0.45 -7.29
CA ALA A 88 -14.71 -0.55 -6.25
C ALA A 88 -16.04 -1.23 -5.89
N GLU A 89 -17.10 -0.46 -5.66
CA GLU A 89 -18.47 -0.97 -5.42
C GLU A 89 -18.92 -1.89 -6.56
N ARG A 90 -18.80 -1.43 -7.81
CA ARG A 90 -19.17 -2.25 -8.97
C ARG A 90 -18.35 -3.53 -9.11
N LEU A 91 -17.09 -3.52 -8.65
CA LEU A 91 -16.25 -4.73 -8.65
C LEU A 91 -16.63 -5.67 -7.49
N ALA A 92 -17.00 -5.14 -6.34
CA ALA A 92 -17.52 -5.91 -5.21
C ALA A 92 -18.83 -6.64 -5.59
N GLU A 93 -19.75 -5.98 -6.31
CA GLU A 93 -20.96 -6.61 -6.88
C GLU A 93 -20.65 -7.79 -7.81
N LEU A 94 -19.44 -7.86 -8.37
CA LEU A 94 -18.96 -8.93 -9.23
C LEU A 94 -18.09 -9.95 -8.49
N GLY A 95 -18.08 -9.93 -7.15
CA GLY A 95 -17.32 -10.84 -6.29
C GLY A 95 -15.84 -10.47 -6.13
N ILE A 96 -15.45 -9.22 -6.40
CA ILE A 96 -14.08 -8.73 -6.22
C ILE A 96 -14.06 -7.69 -5.10
N GLU A 97 -13.91 -8.15 -3.86
CA GLU A 97 -13.95 -7.30 -2.67
C GLU A 97 -12.57 -6.88 -2.20
N THR A 98 -11.58 -7.76 -2.34
CA THR A 98 -10.22 -7.55 -1.84
C THR A 98 -9.21 -7.36 -2.97
N ALA A 99 -8.03 -6.85 -2.62
CA ALA A 99 -6.89 -6.81 -3.51
C ALA A 99 -6.50 -8.22 -3.98
N GLY A 100 -6.61 -9.23 -3.11
CA GLY A 100 -6.37 -10.64 -3.42
C GLY A 100 -7.30 -11.16 -4.51
N ASP A 101 -8.60 -10.91 -4.38
CA ASP A 101 -9.60 -11.31 -5.38
C ASP A 101 -9.28 -10.65 -6.72
N LEU A 102 -8.98 -9.36 -6.69
CA LEU A 102 -8.59 -8.62 -7.87
C LEU A 102 -7.33 -9.20 -8.50
N ALA A 103 -6.30 -9.53 -7.71
CA ALA A 103 -5.04 -10.08 -8.23
C ALA A 103 -5.26 -11.42 -8.95
N ASN A 104 -6.24 -12.21 -8.52
CA ASN A 104 -6.48 -13.57 -9.01
C ASN A 104 -7.61 -13.65 -10.06
N CYS A 105 -8.47 -12.64 -10.18
CA CYS A 105 -9.61 -12.68 -11.08
C CYS A 105 -9.24 -12.84 -12.58
N ASP A 106 -10.18 -13.34 -13.38
CA ASP A 106 -10.08 -13.33 -14.84
C ASP A 106 -10.58 -11.99 -15.41
N PRO A 107 -9.71 -11.13 -15.96
CA PRO A 107 -10.07 -9.81 -16.48
C PRO A 107 -11.05 -9.89 -17.63
N ASP A 108 -10.91 -10.89 -18.50
CA ASP A 108 -11.70 -10.97 -19.72
C ASP A 108 -13.12 -11.46 -19.39
N ARG A 109 -13.25 -12.39 -18.42
CA ARG A 109 -14.56 -12.79 -17.87
C ARG A 109 -15.28 -11.64 -17.16
N ILE A 110 -14.59 -10.90 -16.30
CA ILE A 110 -15.17 -9.80 -15.53
C ILE A 110 -15.52 -8.61 -16.44
N ALA A 111 -14.66 -8.33 -17.43
CA ALA A 111 -14.86 -7.24 -18.38
C ALA A 111 -16.14 -7.36 -19.23
N LYS A 112 -16.61 -8.59 -19.51
CA LYS A 112 -17.88 -8.82 -20.22
C LYS A 112 -19.09 -8.21 -19.50
N LYS A 113 -18.98 -7.90 -18.20
CA LYS A 113 -20.03 -7.28 -17.39
C LYS A 113 -20.03 -5.74 -17.42
N PHE A 114 -19.15 -5.14 -18.23
CA PHE A 114 -19.05 -3.68 -18.41
C PHE A 114 -19.50 -3.28 -19.83
N GLY A 115 -20.01 -2.06 -19.97
CA GLY A 115 -20.47 -1.54 -21.27
C GLY A 115 -19.37 -1.39 -22.33
N SER A 116 -18.09 -1.41 -21.93
CA SER A 116 -16.95 -1.45 -22.86
C SER A 116 -15.96 -2.55 -22.43
N PRO A 117 -16.17 -3.81 -22.86
CA PRO A 117 -15.39 -4.95 -22.38
C PRO A 117 -13.89 -4.84 -22.68
N LYS A 118 -13.51 -4.44 -23.91
CA LYS A 118 -12.09 -4.33 -24.29
C LYS A 118 -11.34 -3.34 -23.38
N LYS A 119 -11.94 -2.18 -23.11
CA LYS A 119 -11.37 -1.15 -22.23
C LYS A 119 -11.33 -1.61 -20.77
N ALA A 120 -12.40 -2.24 -20.29
CA ALA A 120 -12.48 -2.79 -18.93
C ALA A 120 -11.40 -3.85 -18.70
N ALA A 121 -11.24 -4.79 -19.63
CA ALA A 121 -10.23 -5.84 -19.56
C ALA A 121 -8.81 -5.26 -19.51
N HIS A 122 -8.53 -4.22 -20.32
CA HIS A 122 -7.26 -3.52 -20.29
C HIS A 122 -6.96 -2.91 -18.91
N ILE A 123 -7.93 -2.17 -18.35
CA ILE A 123 -7.79 -1.54 -17.02
C ILE A 123 -7.64 -2.59 -15.92
N LEU A 124 -8.43 -3.66 -15.95
CA LEU A 124 -8.35 -4.76 -14.97
C LEU A 124 -6.98 -5.44 -15.00
N ARG A 125 -6.38 -5.63 -16.19
CA ARG A 125 -5.00 -6.13 -16.30
C ARG A 125 -3.99 -5.17 -15.67
N GLN A 126 -4.18 -3.86 -15.77
CA GLN A 126 -3.31 -2.88 -15.10
C GLN A 126 -3.48 -2.96 -13.58
N TYR A 127 -4.71 -3.01 -13.08
CA TYR A 127 -5.01 -3.16 -11.65
C TYR A 127 -4.38 -4.44 -11.07
N ARG A 128 -4.53 -5.58 -11.75
CA ARG A 128 -3.88 -6.84 -11.37
C ARG A 128 -2.38 -6.72 -11.26
N ARG A 129 -1.73 -6.09 -12.26
CA ARG A 129 -0.29 -5.88 -12.26
C ARG A 129 0.14 -5.00 -11.09
N ALA A 130 -0.58 -3.91 -10.82
CA ALA A 130 -0.30 -3.01 -9.71
C ALA A 130 -0.41 -3.72 -8.35
N VAL A 131 -1.48 -4.48 -8.13
CA VAL A 131 -1.66 -5.24 -6.88
C VAL A 131 -0.56 -6.28 -6.72
N ARG A 132 -0.25 -7.06 -7.77
CA ARG A 132 0.80 -8.09 -7.71
C ARG A 132 2.18 -7.49 -7.43
N LEU A 133 2.51 -6.38 -8.08
CA LEU A 133 3.77 -5.67 -7.83
C LEU A 133 3.84 -5.17 -6.39
N ALA A 134 2.79 -4.51 -5.89
CA ALA A 134 2.74 -4.01 -4.53
C ALA A 134 2.79 -5.14 -3.48
N ALA A 135 2.16 -6.28 -3.76
CA ALA A 135 2.20 -7.46 -2.91
C ALA A 135 3.60 -8.10 -2.82
N SER A 136 4.44 -7.90 -3.85
CA SER A 136 5.82 -8.39 -3.86
C SER A 136 6.80 -7.42 -3.23
N VAL A 137 6.58 -6.10 -3.29
CA VAL A 137 7.53 -5.09 -2.79
C VAL A 137 7.07 -4.54 -1.42
N PRO A 138 7.79 -4.83 -0.32
CA PRO A 138 7.44 -4.34 1.01
C PRO A 138 7.26 -2.82 1.06
N GLY A 139 6.21 -2.37 1.77
CA GLY A 139 5.93 -0.94 1.95
C GLY A 139 5.41 -0.21 0.70
N MET A 140 5.17 -0.92 -0.42
CA MET A 140 4.49 -0.38 -1.60
C MET A 140 2.99 -0.57 -1.48
N MET A 141 2.20 0.48 -1.77
CA MET A 141 0.74 0.39 -1.85
C MET A 141 0.28 0.18 -3.30
N PRO A 142 -0.84 -0.51 -3.55
CA PRO A 142 -1.34 -0.73 -4.91
C PRO A 142 -1.54 0.54 -5.73
N ARG A 143 -1.99 1.64 -5.10
CA ARG A 143 -2.10 2.95 -5.77
C ARG A 143 -0.76 3.47 -6.30
N ASP A 144 0.33 3.22 -5.58
CA ASP A 144 1.66 3.72 -5.93
C ASP A 144 2.23 2.83 -7.05
N ALA A 145 2.04 1.50 -6.93
CA ALA A 145 2.36 0.55 -7.99
C ALA A 145 1.59 0.84 -9.30
N MET A 146 0.35 1.35 -9.22
CA MET A 146 -0.42 1.73 -10.39
C MET A 146 0.27 2.86 -11.19
N LEU A 147 0.90 3.83 -10.52
CA LEU A 147 1.69 4.86 -11.19
C LEU A 147 2.86 4.24 -11.96
N LEU A 148 3.59 3.31 -11.33
CA LEU A 148 4.69 2.58 -11.97
C LEU A 148 4.21 1.79 -13.20
N VAL A 149 3.06 1.14 -13.10
CA VAL A 149 2.44 0.42 -14.23
C VAL A 149 2.10 1.38 -15.38
N CYS A 150 1.59 2.58 -15.09
CA CYS A 150 1.29 3.60 -16.10
C CYS A 150 2.55 4.08 -16.84
N ILE A 151 3.68 4.23 -16.15
CA ILE A 151 4.99 4.54 -16.76
C ILE A 151 5.78 3.28 -17.18
N HIS A 152 5.06 2.16 -17.37
CA HIS A 152 5.56 0.93 -17.97
C HIS A 152 6.57 0.14 -17.13
N ARG A 153 6.76 0.51 -15.85
CA ARG A 153 7.57 -0.21 -14.84
C ARG A 153 6.70 -1.22 -14.10
N ARG A 154 6.61 -2.42 -14.69
CA ARG A 154 5.56 -3.41 -14.38
C ARG A 154 6.05 -4.65 -13.63
N SER A 155 7.34 -4.76 -13.34
CA SER A 155 7.94 -5.96 -12.74
C SER A 155 9.00 -5.62 -11.71
N VAL A 156 9.20 -6.55 -10.76
CA VAL A 156 10.27 -6.48 -9.75
C VAL A 156 11.63 -6.42 -10.45
N ARG A 157 11.86 -7.30 -11.44
CA ARG A 157 13.11 -7.32 -12.22
C ARG A 157 13.37 -5.98 -12.92
N GLY A 158 12.36 -5.40 -13.57
CA GLY A 158 12.52 -4.11 -14.25
C GLY A 158 12.84 -3.00 -13.26
N LEU A 159 12.11 -2.95 -12.14
CA LEU A 159 12.32 -1.93 -11.11
C LEU A 159 13.69 -2.05 -10.43
N ALA A 160 14.25 -3.26 -10.31
CA ALA A 160 15.59 -3.48 -9.75
C ALA A 160 16.73 -2.83 -10.56
N HIS A 161 16.50 -2.47 -11.82
CA HIS A 161 17.52 -1.86 -12.69
C HIS A 161 17.29 -0.35 -12.87
N GLU A 162 16.31 0.22 -12.18
CA GLU A 162 15.96 1.64 -12.29
C GLU A 162 16.80 2.52 -11.35
N LYS A 163 17.01 3.77 -11.77
CA LYS A 163 17.62 4.78 -10.91
C LYS A 163 16.52 5.62 -10.24
N PRO A 164 16.55 5.83 -8.90
CA PRO A 164 15.47 6.51 -8.18
C PRO A 164 15.13 7.91 -8.71
N VAL A 165 16.15 8.70 -9.08
CA VAL A 165 15.98 10.07 -9.59
C VAL A 165 15.37 10.08 -10.98
N VAL A 166 15.82 9.16 -11.86
CA VAL A 166 15.27 9.02 -13.22
C VAL A 166 13.81 8.59 -13.15
N LEU A 167 13.51 7.61 -12.31
CA LEU A 167 12.15 7.14 -12.10
C LEU A 167 11.22 8.24 -11.55
N HIS A 168 11.73 9.08 -10.64
CA HIS A 168 10.98 10.22 -10.13
C HIS A 168 10.65 11.24 -11.23
N ARG A 169 11.65 11.58 -12.06
CA ARG A 169 11.45 12.49 -13.21
C ARG A 169 10.40 11.94 -14.20
N ASP A 170 10.43 10.64 -14.47
CA ASP A 170 9.44 10.00 -15.33
C ASP A 170 8.03 10.07 -14.73
N LEU A 171 7.90 9.97 -13.41
CA LEU A 171 6.65 10.15 -12.69
C LEU A 171 6.17 11.61 -12.69
N GLU A 172 7.07 12.58 -12.59
CA GLU A 172 6.76 14.02 -12.71
C GLU A 172 6.21 14.32 -14.11
N ARG A 173 6.91 13.89 -15.16
CA ARG A 173 6.44 14.02 -16.54
C ARG A 173 5.09 13.34 -16.77
N PHE A 174 4.88 12.17 -16.16
CA PHE A 174 3.58 11.51 -16.21
C PHE A 174 2.50 12.32 -15.50
N ALA A 175 2.80 12.92 -14.35
CA ALA A 175 1.87 13.73 -13.57
C ALA A 175 1.37 14.97 -14.32
N GLU A 176 2.15 15.50 -15.26
CA GLU A 176 1.78 16.61 -16.13
C GLU A 176 0.79 16.20 -17.22
N SER A 177 0.71 14.91 -17.58
CA SER A 177 -0.23 14.42 -18.59
C SER A 177 -1.67 14.36 -18.05
N SER A 178 -2.66 14.50 -18.94
CA SER A 178 -4.09 14.36 -18.58
C SER A 178 -4.41 13.03 -17.89
N THR A 179 -3.76 11.95 -18.34
CA THR A 179 -3.90 10.62 -17.74
C THR A 179 -3.28 10.58 -16.35
N GLY A 180 -2.11 11.18 -16.15
CA GLY A 180 -1.46 11.23 -14.85
C GLY A 180 -2.20 12.09 -13.84
N GLN A 181 -2.71 13.26 -14.23
CA GLN A 181 -3.56 14.09 -13.38
C GLN A 181 -4.81 13.33 -12.92
N SER A 182 -5.49 12.64 -13.85
CA SER A 182 -6.65 11.80 -13.56
C SER A 182 -6.31 10.62 -12.63
N GLN A 183 -5.15 10.00 -12.82
CA GLN A 183 -4.69 8.89 -11.99
C GLN A 183 -4.28 9.36 -10.58
N LEU A 184 -3.66 10.54 -10.46
CA LEU A 184 -3.22 11.09 -9.18
C LEU A 184 -4.39 11.61 -8.35
N ARG A 185 -5.43 12.19 -8.95
CA ARG A 185 -6.59 12.74 -8.22
C ARG A 185 -6.15 13.73 -7.13
N GLY A 186 -5.20 14.62 -7.46
CA GLY A 186 -4.62 15.59 -6.53
C GLY A 186 -3.65 15.03 -5.48
N ARG A 187 -3.34 13.72 -5.53
CA ARG A 187 -2.36 13.09 -4.62
C ARG A 187 -0.93 13.46 -5.01
N ARG A 188 -0.06 13.48 -4.02
CA ARG A 188 1.40 13.65 -4.21
C ARG A 188 2.04 12.39 -4.79
N LEU A 189 3.09 12.60 -5.57
CA LEU A 189 3.97 11.54 -6.05
C LEU A 189 4.76 10.88 -4.90
N PRO A 190 5.16 9.61 -5.05
CA PRO A 190 6.08 8.97 -4.12
C PRO A 190 7.45 9.68 -4.18
N SER A 191 7.99 10.02 -3.01
CA SER A 191 9.30 10.69 -2.94
C SER A 191 10.44 9.80 -3.42
N VAL A 192 11.55 10.41 -3.87
CA VAL A 192 12.78 9.73 -4.28
C VAL A 192 13.27 8.73 -3.22
N ARG A 193 13.21 9.09 -1.93
CA ARG A 193 13.58 8.19 -0.82
C ARG A 193 12.69 6.93 -0.75
N ARG A 194 11.41 7.06 -1.08
CA ARG A 194 10.49 5.91 -1.13
C ARG A 194 10.77 5.04 -2.35
N LEU A 195 11.00 5.65 -3.51
CA LEU A 195 11.42 4.94 -4.73
C LEU A 195 12.72 4.16 -4.52
N LYS A 196 13.73 4.79 -3.91
CA LYS A 196 15.01 4.15 -3.57
C LYS A 196 14.82 2.87 -2.75
N ARG A 197 14.02 2.93 -1.67
CA ARG A 197 13.72 1.75 -0.84
C ARG A 197 13.02 0.62 -1.62
N TRP A 198 12.10 0.96 -2.52
CA TRP A 198 11.45 -0.06 -3.35
C TRP A 198 12.42 -0.71 -4.33
N ILE A 199 13.31 0.07 -4.93
CA ILE A 199 14.34 -0.42 -5.86
C ILE A 199 15.31 -1.34 -5.11
N GLU A 200 15.82 -0.93 -3.94
CA GLU A 200 16.71 -1.76 -3.08
C GLU A 200 16.07 -3.11 -2.70
N HIS A 201 14.77 -3.11 -2.39
CA HIS A 201 14.03 -4.35 -2.16
C HIS A 201 13.97 -5.23 -3.42
N CYS A 202 13.75 -4.63 -4.59
CA CYS A 202 13.70 -5.36 -5.85
C CYS A 202 15.08 -5.93 -6.24
N GLU A 203 16.15 -5.17 -6.03
CA GLU A 203 17.54 -5.62 -6.20
C GLU A 203 17.83 -6.83 -5.31
N SER A 204 17.48 -6.72 -4.02
CA SER A 204 17.66 -7.83 -3.06
C SER A 204 16.91 -9.10 -3.48
N MET A 205 15.67 -8.97 -3.97
CA MET A 205 14.90 -10.10 -4.48
C MET A 205 15.51 -10.69 -5.76
N TYR A 206 15.98 -9.84 -6.66
CA TYR A 206 16.62 -10.25 -7.91
C TYR A 206 17.89 -11.07 -7.64
N VAL A 207 18.76 -10.60 -6.74
CA VAL A 207 19.99 -11.31 -6.34
C VAL A 207 19.67 -12.67 -5.72
N ARG A 208 18.68 -12.74 -4.82
CA ARG A 208 18.25 -14.01 -4.20
C ARG A 208 17.74 -15.02 -5.24
N HIS A 209 16.91 -14.58 -6.17
CA HIS A 209 16.42 -15.44 -7.25
C HIS A 209 17.54 -15.92 -8.17
N ALA A 210 18.48 -15.04 -8.51
CA ALA A 210 19.63 -15.40 -9.34
C ALA A 210 20.56 -16.40 -8.63
N ALA A 211 20.74 -16.28 -7.31
CA ALA A 211 21.50 -17.24 -6.51
C ALA A 211 20.81 -18.61 -6.47
N GLN A 212 19.49 -18.65 -6.23
CA GLN A 212 18.71 -19.90 -6.20
C GLN A 212 18.74 -20.63 -7.56
N ALA A 213 18.67 -19.89 -8.66
CA ALA A 213 18.71 -20.45 -10.01
C ALA A 213 20.08 -21.03 -10.42
N ARG A 214 21.16 -20.75 -9.67
CA ARG A 214 22.49 -21.32 -9.90
C ARG A 214 22.75 -22.60 -9.10
N VAL A 215 21.91 -22.87 -8.09
CA VAL A 215 22.03 -24.02 -7.19
C VAL A 215 21.12 -25.18 -7.63
N ALA A 216 20.12 -24.88 -8.46
CA ALA A 216 19.22 -25.86 -9.08
C ALA A 216 19.73 -26.27 -10.47
#